data_AF-A0A813M094-F1
#
_entry.id   AF-A0A813M094-F1
#
_cell.length_a   1.000
_cell.length_b   1.000
_cell.length_c   1.000
_cell.angle_alpha   90.00
_cell.angle_beta   90.00
_cell.angle_gamma   90.00
#
_symmetry.space_group_name_H-M   'P 1'
#
loop_
_entity.id
_entity.type
_entity.pdbx_description
1 polymer ?
#
loop_
_entity_poly.entity_id
_entity_poly.type
_entity_poly.pdbx_seq_one_letter_code
_entity_poly.pdbx_strand_id
1 'polypeptide(L)'
;MTLGALTNPPVIHKLAALSGAPSSPDNLVINVWKRFKVGMDLHRTSAFAAFCGHRLREMSRQTPRWARISACADIFLKLSAGREVPVKISGGHNQVYERKLLAERCRTRWIQGFSDWHTALLPAPMTAVANAVGYFSQLIKSKELGNEARAAFDVIPSNEASTVAAAPAGTWWRTWGPIFATYTYEDVANSRTTVYMRRNLLRMGSSHTIARCDGQGPKVTFTEGSNFLANRVRKVMGMNQGMTFKIFMDDKLVAVAEETSHGFESLTFREEDSGRSESSSVLKERHFHGLYDLWLVKNDEKSILPNYVASATTLLLAFHTINHDATSKGAASNESPNFLEKPPPTLAAGQVLDEQQESSSSVTGQATAVAQAAEQAFASVAQKAADGASAEIREELPDRRQQPEEKKADQEVGAVVTEQAVDVAP
;
A
#
# COMPACT_ATOMS: atom_id res chain seq x y z
N MET A 1 7.75 -22.79 -56.88
CA MET A 1 8.73 -23.87 -56.64
C MET A 1 10.10 -23.44 -57.16
N THR A 2 11.14 -24.09 -56.66
CA THR A 2 12.59 -23.95 -56.92
C THR A 2 13.37 -22.85 -56.21
N LEU A 3 14.30 -23.35 -55.39
CA LEU A 3 15.37 -22.75 -54.61
C LEU A 3 16.26 -21.80 -55.42
N GLY A 4 16.76 -20.76 -54.73
CA GLY A 4 17.94 -20.01 -55.15
C GLY A 4 19.05 -20.13 -54.10
N ALA A 5 20.17 -20.74 -54.50
CA ALA A 5 21.45 -20.75 -53.80
C ALA A 5 22.50 -20.11 -54.71
N LEU A 6 23.26 -19.14 -54.19
CA LEU A 6 24.54 -18.62 -54.71
C LEU A 6 25.34 -18.20 -53.45
N THR A 7 26.47 -18.78 -53.03
CA THR A 7 27.84 -18.91 -53.56
C THR A 7 28.64 -17.61 -53.74
N ASN A 8 29.38 -17.26 -52.67
CA ASN A 8 30.81 -16.82 -52.61
C ASN A 8 31.31 -15.40 -53.02
N PRO A 9 32.48 -14.94 -52.48
CA PRO A 9 32.82 -13.57 -51.98
C PRO A 9 33.76 -12.79 -52.95
N PRO A 10 34.57 -11.74 -52.61
CA PRO A 10 34.81 -10.97 -51.37
C PRO A 10 34.79 -9.42 -51.57
N VAL A 11 35.14 -8.64 -50.53
CA VAL A 11 36.10 -7.51 -50.56
C VAL A 11 35.98 -6.72 -49.25
N ILE A 12 36.96 -6.98 -48.38
CA ILE A 12 37.41 -6.11 -47.30
C ILE A 12 38.12 -4.91 -47.94
N HIS A 13 38.01 -3.73 -47.33
CA HIS A 13 38.56 -2.41 -47.71
C HIS A 13 37.59 -1.45 -48.41
N LYS A 14 36.80 -0.73 -47.60
CA LYS A 14 36.70 0.74 -47.60
C LYS A 14 35.59 1.16 -46.64
N LEU A 15 35.95 1.61 -45.44
CA LEU A 15 35.20 2.55 -44.60
C LEU A 15 36.05 2.91 -43.36
N ALA A 16 37.31 3.26 -43.57
CA ALA A 16 38.21 3.79 -42.53
C ALA A 16 38.78 5.18 -42.90
N ALA A 17 38.13 5.88 -43.83
CA ALA A 17 38.52 7.22 -44.22
C ALA A 17 37.23 8.03 -44.37
N LEU A 18 36.71 8.54 -43.26
CA LEU A 18 35.83 9.73 -43.13
C LEU A 18 35.33 9.87 -41.68
N SER A 19 36.25 9.85 -40.71
CA SER A 19 36.05 10.49 -39.41
C SER A 19 37.40 10.57 -38.72
N GLY A 20 38.11 11.69 -38.90
CA GLY A 20 39.35 11.98 -38.19
C GLY A 20 39.09 12.20 -36.70
N ALA A 21 38.83 11.12 -35.96
CA ALA A 21 38.70 11.12 -34.51
C ALA A 21 39.74 10.15 -33.91
N PRO A 22 40.56 10.59 -32.95
CA PRO A 22 41.58 9.74 -32.35
C PRO A 22 40.94 8.57 -31.59
N SER A 23 41.45 7.37 -31.84
CA SER A 23 41.07 6.14 -31.15
C SER A 23 41.64 6.13 -29.73
N SER A 24 40.95 6.82 -28.80
CA SER A 24 41.06 6.57 -27.37
C SER A 24 40.04 5.48 -26.96
N PRO A 25 40.43 4.50 -26.11
CA PRO A 25 39.52 3.46 -25.60
C PRO A 25 38.29 4.00 -24.85
N ASP A 26 38.30 5.27 -24.44
CA ASP A 26 37.21 5.89 -23.68
C ASP A 26 35.96 6.18 -24.54
N ASN A 27 36.15 6.40 -25.85
CA ASN A 27 35.03 6.68 -26.77
C ASN A 27 34.22 5.43 -27.14
N LEU A 28 34.76 4.22 -26.93
CA LEU A 28 34.03 2.98 -27.17
C LEU A 28 32.97 2.75 -26.08
N VAL A 29 33.30 3.07 -24.83
CA VAL A 29 32.42 2.88 -23.67
C VAL A 29 31.23 3.85 -23.71
N ILE A 30 31.47 5.10 -24.10
CA ILE A 30 30.42 6.13 -24.21
C ILE A 30 29.42 5.81 -25.34
N ASN A 31 29.89 5.27 -26.47
CA ASN A 31 29.02 4.93 -27.59
C ASN A 31 28.21 3.63 -27.34
N VAL A 32 28.76 2.67 -26.59
CA VAL A 32 28.02 1.50 -26.11
C VAL A 32 26.91 1.92 -25.14
N TRP A 33 27.16 2.92 -24.29
CA TRP A 33 26.16 3.44 -23.33
C TRP A 33 25.06 4.29 -23.98
N LYS A 34 25.37 5.11 -25.00
CA LYS A 34 24.34 5.85 -25.76
C LYS A 34 23.36 4.92 -26.47
N ARG A 35 23.80 3.73 -26.89
CA ARG A 35 22.93 2.67 -27.46
C ARG A 35 22.19 1.83 -26.42
N PHE A 36 22.56 1.94 -25.14
CA PHE A 36 21.92 1.24 -24.01
C PHE A 36 20.63 1.95 -23.53
N LYS A 37 20.44 3.23 -23.89
CA LYS A 37 19.30 4.05 -23.46
C LYS A 37 18.00 3.77 -24.23
N VAL A 38 18.00 2.83 -25.18
CA VAL A 38 16.83 2.47 -26.00
C VAL A 38 16.62 0.96 -25.94
N GLY A 39 15.56 0.53 -25.23
CA GLY A 39 15.01 -0.83 -25.24
C GLY A 39 15.81 -1.89 -24.48
N MET A 40 15.32 -2.28 -23.29
CA MET A 40 15.82 -3.45 -22.58
C MET A 40 15.12 -4.71 -23.08
N ASP A 41 15.86 -5.52 -23.84
CA ASP A 41 15.51 -6.90 -24.17
C ASP A 41 16.33 -7.89 -23.32
N LEU A 42 15.69 -8.98 -22.91
CA LEU A 42 16.21 -10.00 -21.98
C LEU A 42 17.52 -10.66 -22.45
N HIS A 43 17.83 -10.60 -23.75
CA HIS A 43 19.05 -11.17 -24.33
C HIS A 43 20.33 -10.34 -24.07
N ARG A 44 20.23 -9.06 -23.68
CA ARG A 44 21.40 -8.19 -23.51
C ARG A 44 22.05 -8.28 -22.12
N THR A 45 21.33 -8.74 -21.10
CA THR A 45 21.86 -8.94 -19.74
C THR A 45 22.82 -10.12 -19.64
N SER A 46 22.64 -11.16 -20.46
CA SER A 46 23.52 -12.34 -20.48
C SER A 46 24.90 -12.03 -21.07
N ALA A 47 24.98 -11.19 -22.10
CA ALA A 47 26.24 -10.76 -22.70
C ALA A 47 27.08 -9.89 -21.75
N PHE A 48 26.43 -9.01 -20.99
CA PHE A 48 27.09 -8.21 -19.96
C PHE A 48 27.60 -9.08 -18.79
N ALA A 49 26.78 -10.04 -18.33
CA ALA A 49 27.20 -11.00 -17.30
C ALA A 49 28.38 -11.88 -17.77
N ALA A 50 28.40 -12.29 -19.03
CA ALA A 50 29.49 -13.05 -19.63
C ALA A 50 30.79 -12.23 -19.70
N PHE A 51 30.70 -10.95 -20.10
CA PHE A 51 31.83 -10.03 -20.12
C PHE A 51 32.42 -9.79 -18.72
N CYS A 52 31.57 -9.49 -17.73
CA CYS A 52 32.00 -9.36 -16.34
C CYS A 52 32.61 -10.65 -15.80
N GLY A 53 32.05 -11.82 -16.15
CA GLY A 53 32.57 -13.13 -15.77
C GLY A 53 33.92 -13.48 -16.41
N HIS A 54 34.22 -12.97 -17.60
CA HIS A 54 35.55 -13.10 -18.22
C HIS A 54 36.59 -12.27 -17.47
N ARG A 55 36.28 -10.99 -17.19
CA ARG A 55 37.23 -10.09 -16.52
C ARG A 55 37.50 -10.47 -15.07
N LEU A 56 36.48 -10.94 -14.34
CA LEU A 56 36.65 -11.51 -12.99
C LEU A 56 37.56 -12.75 -12.99
N ARG A 57 37.54 -13.56 -14.06
CA ARG A 57 38.44 -14.72 -14.23
C ARG A 57 39.89 -14.34 -14.53
N GLU A 58 40.12 -13.19 -15.15
CA GLU A 58 41.48 -12.68 -15.34
C GLU A 58 42.03 -12.10 -14.03
N MET A 59 41.21 -11.38 -13.27
CA MET A 59 41.60 -10.82 -11.97
C MET A 59 41.79 -11.88 -10.88
N SER A 60 41.04 -12.99 -10.94
CA SER A 60 41.21 -14.10 -9.98
C SER A 60 42.59 -14.75 -10.06
N ARG A 61 43.28 -14.63 -11.19
CA ARG A 61 44.67 -15.09 -11.35
C ARG A 61 45.67 -14.18 -10.64
N GLN A 62 45.29 -12.93 -10.34
CA GLN A 62 46.19 -11.94 -9.76
C GLN A 62 46.18 -11.95 -8.23
N THR A 63 45.03 -12.19 -7.58
CA THR A 63 44.98 -12.30 -6.11
C THR A 63 43.98 -13.35 -5.61
N PRO A 64 44.27 -14.00 -4.45
CA PRO A 64 43.39 -15.01 -3.85
C PRO A 64 42.03 -14.45 -3.40
N ARG A 65 41.90 -13.13 -3.20
CA ARG A 65 40.62 -12.46 -2.90
C ARG A 65 39.66 -12.54 -4.11
N TRP A 66 40.16 -12.27 -5.31
CA TRP A 66 39.33 -12.29 -6.53
C TRP A 66 38.97 -13.72 -6.97
N ALA A 67 39.81 -14.71 -6.65
CA ALA A 67 39.47 -16.12 -6.86
C ALA A 67 38.21 -16.57 -6.10
N ARG A 68 38.06 -16.13 -4.84
CA ARG A 68 36.87 -16.45 -4.03
C ARG A 68 35.61 -15.77 -4.57
N ILE A 69 35.72 -14.53 -5.04
CA ILE A 69 34.60 -13.77 -5.63
C ILE A 69 34.19 -14.38 -6.98
N SER A 70 35.16 -14.74 -7.83
CA SER A 70 34.91 -15.40 -9.11
C SER A 70 34.25 -16.78 -8.93
N ALA A 71 34.65 -17.55 -7.92
CA ALA A 71 34.00 -18.82 -7.61
C ALA A 71 32.54 -18.64 -7.16
N CYS A 72 32.26 -17.62 -6.33
CA CYS A 72 30.89 -17.30 -5.93
C CYS A 72 30.02 -16.85 -7.12
N ALA A 73 30.59 -16.09 -8.06
CA ALA A 73 29.90 -15.64 -9.27
C ALA A 73 29.53 -16.83 -10.18
N ASP A 74 30.45 -17.79 -10.36
CA ASP A 74 30.20 -18.97 -11.20
C ASP A 74 29.14 -19.90 -10.59
N ILE A 75 29.16 -20.08 -9.26
CA ILE A 75 28.11 -20.81 -8.53
C ILE A 75 26.75 -20.12 -8.71
N PHE A 76 26.70 -18.80 -8.53
CA PHE A 76 25.46 -18.03 -8.70
C PHE A 76 24.91 -18.12 -10.13
N LEU A 77 25.76 -17.97 -11.15
CA LEU A 77 25.36 -18.09 -12.56
C LEU A 77 24.88 -19.49 -12.94
N LYS A 78 25.47 -20.54 -12.36
CA LYS A 78 25.01 -21.92 -12.57
C LYS A 78 23.65 -22.16 -11.92
N LEU A 79 23.45 -21.69 -10.68
CA LEU A 79 22.18 -21.82 -9.97
C LEU A 79 21.05 -21.02 -10.62
N SER A 80 21.31 -19.80 -11.09
CA SER A 80 20.30 -18.98 -11.78
C SER A 80 19.91 -19.53 -13.15
N ALA A 81 20.82 -20.27 -13.79
CA ALA A 81 20.53 -21.02 -15.02
C ALA A 81 19.89 -22.40 -14.76
N GLY A 82 19.50 -22.72 -13.53
CA GLY A 82 18.90 -24.00 -13.15
C GLY A 82 19.85 -25.20 -13.24
N ARG A 83 21.17 -24.98 -13.33
CA ARG A 83 22.16 -26.05 -13.43
C ARG A 83 22.55 -26.56 -12.05
N GLU A 84 22.72 -27.86 -11.93
CA GLU A 84 23.19 -28.47 -10.69
C GLU A 84 24.66 -28.13 -10.44
N VAL A 85 24.94 -27.61 -9.24
CA VAL A 85 26.31 -27.39 -8.76
C VAL A 85 26.63 -28.53 -7.80
N PRO A 86 27.60 -29.41 -8.11
CA PRO A 86 27.98 -30.49 -7.22
C PRO A 86 28.70 -29.89 -6.00
N VAL A 87 27.98 -29.78 -4.88
CA VAL A 87 28.56 -29.43 -3.59
C VAL A 87 28.84 -30.72 -2.85
N LYS A 88 30.12 -31.05 -2.62
CA LYS A 88 30.49 -32.15 -1.71
C LYS A 88 30.23 -31.67 -0.28
N ILE A 89 29.10 -32.07 0.29
CA ILE A 89 28.73 -31.78 1.68
C ILE A 89 28.90 -33.08 2.46
N SER A 90 29.83 -33.08 3.43
CA SER A 90 29.98 -34.17 4.38
C SER A 90 28.95 -34.01 5.49
N GLY A 91 27.78 -34.64 5.33
CA GLY A 91 26.72 -34.63 6.34
C GLY A 91 25.35 -34.71 5.69
N GLY A 92 24.72 -35.88 5.78
CA GLY A 92 23.35 -36.07 5.30
C GLY A 92 22.38 -35.47 6.32
N HIS A 93 21.81 -34.31 6.02
CA HIS A 93 20.39 -33.97 6.14
C HIS A 93 20.17 -32.50 5.74
N ASN A 94 19.14 -32.26 4.89
CA ASN A 94 18.69 -30.94 4.36
C ASN A 94 19.53 -30.23 3.28
N GLN A 95 19.80 -30.92 2.16
CA GLN A 95 20.47 -30.34 0.98
C GLN A 95 19.75 -29.11 0.38
N VAL A 96 18.44 -28.98 0.50
CA VAL A 96 17.68 -27.87 -0.11
C VAL A 96 17.87 -26.55 0.65
N TYR A 97 17.90 -26.61 1.98
CA TYR A 97 18.09 -25.43 2.83
C TYR A 97 19.52 -24.89 2.71
N GLU A 98 20.51 -25.78 2.69
CA GLU A 98 21.92 -25.38 2.56
C GLU A 98 22.25 -24.81 1.18
N ARG A 99 21.61 -25.30 0.09
CA ARG A 99 21.77 -24.70 -1.25
C ARG A 99 21.26 -23.25 -1.29
N LYS A 100 20.11 -22.96 -0.66
CA LYS A 100 19.59 -21.58 -0.57
C LYS A 100 20.51 -20.69 0.27
N LEU A 101 20.99 -21.19 1.40
CA LEU A 101 21.90 -20.44 2.28
C LEU A 101 23.26 -20.17 1.61
N LEU A 102 23.81 -21.14 0.87
CA LEU A 102 25.04 -20.98 0.12
C LEU A 102 24.87 -19.98 -1.03
N ALA A 103 23.74 -20.04 -1.76
CA ALA A 103 23.41 -19.09 -2.81
C ALA A 103 23.36 -17.65 -2.27
N GLU A 104 22.71 -17.43 -1.13
CA GLU A 104 22.64 -16.12 -0.48
C GLU A 104 24.00 -15.61 0.02
N ARG A 105 24.83 -16.49 0.61
CA ARG A 105 26.20 -16.13 1.03
C ARG A 105 27.08 -15.77 -0.16
N CYS A 106 26.99 -16.51 -1.27
CA CYS A 106 27.71 -16.23 -2.50
C CYS A 106 27.23 -14.93 -3.16
N ARG A 107 25.92 -14.68 -3.16
CA ARG A 107 25.30 -13.44 -3.67
C ARG A 107 25.78 -12.22 -2.90
N THR A 108 25.72 -12.27 -1.57
CA THR A 108 26.14 -11.16 -0.70
C THR A 108 27.62 -10.82 -0.91
N ARG A 109 28.50 -11.84 -0.97
CA ARG A 109 29.92 -11.64 -1.25
C ARG A 109 30.19 -11.10 -2.66
N TRP A 110 29.40 -11.50 -3.64
CA TRP A 110 29.53 -10.99 -5.01
C TRP A 110 29.14 -9.52 -5.09
N ILE A 111 28.03 -9.13 -4.47
CA ILE A 111 27.59 -7.71 -4.41
C ILE A 111 28.63 -6.84 -3.70
N GLN A 112 29.13 -7.29 -2.55
CA GLN A 112 30.16 -6.55 -1.82
C GLN A 112 31.46 -6.44 -2.65
N GLY A 113 31.91 -7.54 -3.24
CA GLY A 113 33.11 -7.55 -4.09
C GLY A 113 32.97 -6.65 -5.32
N PHE A 114 31.78 -6.57 -5.91
CA PHE A 114 31.49 -5.68 -7.04
C PHE A 114 31.47 -4.21 -6.61
N SER A 115 30.90 -3.90 -5.44
CA SER A 115 30.92 -2.55 -4.86
C SER A 115 32.36 -2.09 -4.56
N ASP A 116 33.16 -2.95 -3.93
CA ASP A 116 34.56 -2.68 -3.62
C ASP A 116 35.38 -2.47 -4.91
N TRP A 117 35.15 -3.30 -5.93
CA TRP A 117 35.77 -3.19 -7.27
C TRP A 117 35.45 -1.85 -7.93
N HIS A 118 34.17 -1.47 -7.93
CA HIS A 118 33.70 -0.26 -8.56
C HIS A 118 34.25 1.00 -7.86
N THR A 119 34.40 0.94 -6.54
CA THR A 119 34.99 2.03 -5.74
C THR A 119 36.49 2.15 -5.97
N ALA A 120 37.18 1.03 -6.22
CA ALA A 120 38.64 1.01 -6.44
C ALA A 120 39.08 1.46 -7.83
N LEU A 121 38.21 1.44 -8.84
CA LEU A 121 38.58 1.69 -10.25
C LEU A 121 38.12 3.02 -10.83
N LEU A 122 37.28 3.80 -10.12
CA LEU A 122 36.75 5.06 -10.65
C LEU A 122 37.39 6.28 -9.98
N PRO A 123 37.88 7.27 -10.75
CA PRO A 123 38.28 8.55 -10.21
C PRO A 123 37.07 9.29 -9.61
N ALA A 124 37.33 10.10 -8.58
CA ALA A 124 36.34 10.79 -7.74
C ALA A 124 35.08 11.37 -8.42
N PRO A 125 35.12 11.99 -9.63
CA PRO A 125 33.90 12.58 -10.22
C PRO A 125 32.87 11.58 -10.76
N MET A 126 33.16 10.27 -10.83
CA MET A 126 32.22 9.24 -11.32
C MET A 126 31.38 8.57 -10.21
N THR A 127 31.58 8.96 -8.94
CA THR A 127 30.78 8.47 -7.79
C THR A 127 29.28 8.76 -7.91
N ALA A 128 28.89 9.81 -8.63
CA ALA A 128 27.49 10.11 -8.90
C ALA A 128 26.77 9.01 -9.73
N VAL A 129 27.50 8.35 -10.64
CA VAL A 129 26.95 7.25 -11.47
C VAL A 129 26.88 5.95 -10.65
N ALA A 130 27.85 5.70 -9.77
CA ALA A 130 27.82 4.59 -8.82
C ALA A 130 26.61 4.70 -7.87
N ASN A 131 26.31 5.91 -7.40
CA ASN A 131 25.12 6.19 -6.60
C ASN A 131 23.83 5.92 -7.39
N ALA A 132 23.77 6.28 -8.67
CA ALA A 132 22.61 6.00 -9.53
C ALA A 132 22.39 4.49 -9.78
N VAL A 133 23.46 3.71 -9.92
CA VAL A 133 23.39 2.24 -10.02
C VAL A 133 23.01 1.61 -8.67
N GLY A 134 23.47 2.17 -7.55
CA GLY A 134 23.00 1.82 -6.21
C GLY A 134 21.50 2.04 -6.02
N TYR A 135 20.97 3.16 -6.51
CA TYR A 135 19.52 3.45 -6.55
C TYR A 135 18.75 2.42 -7.38
N PHE A 136 19.27 2.04 -8.55
CA PHE A 136 18.67 0.99 -9.38
C PHE A 136 18.70 -0.40 -8.72
N SER A 137 19.77 -0.71 -7.96
CA SER A 137 19.89 -1.95 -7.19
C SER A 137 18.92 -1.99 -6.00
N GLN A 138 18.66 -0.86 -5.33
CA GLN A 138 17.60 -0.75 -4.32
C GLN A 138 16.20 -0.92 -4.94
N LEU A 139 15.97 -0.39 -6.16
CA LEU A 139 14.75 -0.59 -6.95
C LEU A 139 14.54 -2.04 -7.42
N ILE A 140 15.60 -2.83 -7.54
CA ILE A 140 15.52 -4.27 -7.84
C ILE A 140 15.34 -5.08 -6.56
N LYS A 141 15.94 -4.66 -5.43
CA LYS A 141 15.68 -5.28 -4.12
C LYS A 141 14.22 -5.10 -3.66
N SER A 142 13.55 -3.99 -4.03
CA SER A 142 12.11 -3.83 -3.76
C SER A 142 11.24 -4.79 -4.58
N LYS A 143 11.73 -5.33 -5.72
CA LYS A 143 11.03 -6.38 -6.48
C LYS A 143 11.12 -7.77 -5.86
N GLU A 144 12.15 -8.05 -5.05
CA GLU A 144 12.29 -9.33 -4.31
C GLU A 144 11.67 -9.30 -2.91
N LEU A 145 11.29 -8.12 -2.40
CA LEU A 145 10.19 -7.94 -1.45
C LEU A 145 8.83 -8.20 -2.13
N GLY A 146 8.74 -9.17 -3.05
CA GLY A 146 7.48 -9.67 -3.62
C GLY A 146 6.53 -10.32 -2.59
N ASN A 147 6.93 -10.29 -1.31
CA ASN A 147 6.14 -10.58 -0.12
C ASN A 147 5.95 -9.33 0.77
N GLU A 148 6.10 -8.11 0.27
CA GLU A 148 5.23 -7.01 0.70
C GLU A 148 3.83 -7.46 0.32
N ALA A 149 3.26 -8.26 1.23
CA ALA A 149 2.04 -8.98 1.08
C ALA A 149 1.01 -8.02 0.52
N ARG A 150 0.25 -8.48 -0.47
CA ARG A 150 -0.99 -7.81 -0.87
C ARG A 150 -1.77 -7.57 0.41
N ALA A 151 -1.68 -6.35 0.93
CA ALA A 151 -2.33 -6.01 2.17
C ALA A 151 -3.79 -5.81 1.80
N ALA A 152 -4.63 -6.61 2.43
CA ALA A 152 -6.05 -6.68 2.18
C ALA A 152 -6.79 -6.23 3.43
N PHE A 153 -7.88 -5.51 3.25
CA PHE A 153 -8.80 -5.16 4.32
C PHE A 153 -10.20 -5.62 3.92
N ASP A 154 -10.76 -6.54 4.68
CA ASP A 154 -12.12 -7.00 4.49
C ASP A 154 -13.11 -5.98 5.07
N VAL A 155 -14.14 -5.66 4.29
CA VAL A 155 -15.23 -4.76 4.70
C VAL A 155 -16.38 -5.64 5.16
N ILE A 156 -16.53 -5.71 6.48
CA ILE A 156 -17.54 -6.54 7.14
C ILE A 156 -18.64 -5.61 7.67
N PRO A 157 -19.91 -5.80 7.27
CA PRO A 157 -21.00 -4.99 7.79
C PRO A 157 -21.21 -5.28 9.29
N SER A 158 -21.43 -4.21 10.06
CA SER A 158 -21.73 -4.28 11.49
C SER A 158 -23.14 -3.78 11.79
N ASN A 159 -23.71 -4.23 12.90
CA ASN A 159 -24.97 -3.69 13.44
C ASN A 159 -24.70 -2.48 14.35
N GLU A 160 -25.77 -1.92 14.93
CA GLU A 160 -25.70 -0.81 15.89
C GLU A 160 -24.86 -1.14 17.14
N ALA A 161 -24.81 -2.41 17.54
CA ALA A 161 -23.97 -2.89 18.63
C ALA A 161 -22.48 -3.05 18.26
N SER A 162 -22.07 -2.64 17.05
CA SER A 162 -20.71 -2.79 16.55
C SER A 162 -20.20 -4.25 16.57
N THR A 163 -21.12 -5.20 16.39
CA THR A 163 -20.82 -6.61 16.18
C THR A 163 -21.03 -6.99 14.71
N VAL A 164 -20.34 -8.04 14.27
CA VAL A 164 -20.42 -8.53 12.88
C VAL A 164 -21.86 -8.94 12.57
N ALA A 165 -22.47 -8.27 11.61
CA ALA A 165 -23.89 -8.48 11.26
C ALA A 165 -24.07 -9.44 10.08
N ALA A 166 -23.11 -9.49 9.14
CA ALA A 166 -23.17 -10.40 8.00
C ALA A 166 -21.76 -10.78 7.51
N ALA A 167 -21.71 -11.61 6.47
CA ALA A 167 -20.49 -11.95 5.75
C ALA A 167 -19.82 -10.70 5.16
N PRO A 168 -18.50 -10.73 4.88
CA PRO A 168 -17.79 -9.63 4.23
C PRO A 168 -18.49 -9.19 2.94
N ALA A 169 -18.74 -7.89 2.81
CA ALA A 169 -19.35 -7.30 1.61
C ALA A 169 -18.33 -7.13 0.48
N GLY A 170 -17.05 -6.95 0.82
CA GLY A 170 -15.98 -6.78 -0.15
C GLY A 170 -14.61 -6.69 0.49
N THR A 171 -13.57 -6.62 -0.33
CA THR A 171 -12.19 -6.54 0.13
C THR A 171 -11.45 -5.42 -0.58
N TRP A 172 -10.77 -4.56 0.17
CA TRP A 172 -9.83 -3.58 -0.36
C TRP A 172 -8.45 -4.22 -0.53
N TRP A 173 -7.96 -4.21 -1.76
CA TRP A 173 -6.63 -4.67 -2.11
C TRP A 173 -5.69 -3.48 -2.31
N ARG A 174 -4.51 -3.52 -1.69
CA ARG A 174 -3.40 -2.61 -2.01
C ARG A 174 -2.46 -3.27 -3.02
N THR A 175 -2.39 -2.70 -4.22
CA THR A 175 -1.47 -3.14 -5.27
C THR A 175 -0.37 -2.11 -5.46
N TRP A 176 0.89 -2.53 -5.38
CA TRP A 176 2.03 -1.66 -5.65
C TRP A 176 2.15 -1.37 -7.15
N GLY A 177 2.14 -0.09 -7.53
CA GLY A 177 2.47 0.38 -8.88
C GLY A 177 3.90 0.91 -8.96
N PRO A 178 4.39 1.30 -10.16
CA PRO A 178 5.77 1.76 -10.33
C PRO A 178 6.17 2.98 -9.50
N ILE A 179 5.21 3.84 -9.13
CA ILE A 179 5.45 5.10 -8.41
C ILE A 179 4.62 5.20 -7.12
N PHE A 180 3.41 4.64 -7.11
CA PHE A 180 2.49 4.70 -5.97
C PHE A 180 1.66 3.43 -5.88
N ALA A 181 1.14 3.18 -4.67
CA ALA A 181 0.15 2.14 -4.47
C ALA A 181 -1.20 2.56 -5.04
N THR A 182 -1.89 1.61 -5.68
CA THR A 182 -3.28 1.73 -6.10
C THR A 182 -4.11 0.81 -5.21
N TYR A 183 -5.24 1.30 -4.75
CA TYR A 183 -6.18 0.56 -3.92
C TYR A 183 -7.41 0.21 -4.75
N THR A 184 -7.88 -1.01 -4.67
CA THR A 184 -9.02 -1.49 -5.45
C THR A 184 -9.97 -2.25 -4.54
N TYR A 185 -11.25 -1.92 -4.60
CA TYR A 185 -12.30 -2.62 -3.88
C TYR A 185 -12.93 -3.68 -4.78
N GLU A 186 -12.91 -4.91 -4.31
CA GLU A 186 -13.58 -6.04 -4.94
C GLU A 186 -14.84 -6.39 -4.16
N ASP A 187 -15.99 -6.32 -4.83
CA ASP A 187 -17.28 -6.72 -4.26
C ASP A 187 -17.37 -8.25 -4.23
N VAL A 188 -17.65 -8.82 -3.05
CA VAL A 188 -17.72 -10.28 -2.85
C VAL A 188 -18.90 -10.88 -3.63
N ALA A 189 -20.01 -10.15 -3.80
CA ALA A 189 -21.20 -10.68 -4.47
C ALA A 189 -20.95 -10.93 -5.97
N ASN A 190 -20.13 -10.10 -6.61
CA ASN A 190 -19.92 -10.14 -8.05
C ASN A 190 -18.49 -10.52 -8.46
N SER A 191 -17.55 -10.61 -7.50
CA SER A 191 -16.11 -10.81 -7.74
C SER A 191 -15.54 -9.84 -8.79
N ARG A 192 -16.04 -8.59 -8.76
CA ARG A 192 -15.64 -7.53 -9.70
C ARG A 192 -15.06 -6.38 -8.92
N THR A 193 -14.00 -5.79 -9.46
CA THR A 193 -13.47 -4.52 -8.95
C THR A 193 -14.46 -3.40 -9.30
N THR A 194 -15.05 -2.81 -8.28
CA THR A 194 -16.11 -1.79 -8.44
C THR A 194 -15.61 -0.38 -8.17
N VAL A 195 -14.65 -0.22 -7.26
CA VAL A 195 -14.07 1.08 -6.89
C VAL A 195 -12.55 1.00 -6.93
N TYR A 196 -11.91 2.08 -7.37
CA TYR A 196 -10.47 2.26 -7.25
C TYR A 196 -10.15 3.58 -6.56
N MET A 197 -9.02 3.58 -5.86
CA MET A 197 -8.44 4.77 -5.24
C MET A 197 -6.95 4.84 -5.60
N ARG A 198 -6.52 5.99 -6.12
CA ARG A 198 -5.12 6.21 -6.52
C ARG A 198 -4.59 7.55 -6.03
N ARG A 199 -3.28 7.66 -5.85
CA ARG A 199 -2.61 8.92 -5.52
C ARG A 199 -2.56 9.86 -6.73
N ASN A 200 -2.78 11.16 -6.51
CA ASN A 200 -2.60 12.22 -7.48
C ASN A 200 -1.13 12.67 -7.51
N LEU A 201 -0.42 12.43 -8.62
CA LEU A 201 1.02 12.64 -8.73
C LEU A 201 1.48 14.09 -8.58
N LEU A 202 0.69 15.05 -9.07
CA LEU A 202 1.10 16.46 -9.17
C LEU A 202 0.59 17.34 -8.03
N ARG A 203 -0.06 16.76 -7.03
CA ARG A 203 -0.61 17.50 -5.88
C ARG A 203 0.34 17.34 -4.68
N MET A 204 0.60 18.45 -3.99
CA MET A 204 1.38 18.43 -2.76
C MET A 204 0.61 17.72 -1.64
N GLY A 205 1.33 16.96 -0.81
CA GLY A 205 0.77 16.20 0.31
C GLY A 205 0.14 14.85 -0.05
N SER A 206 -0.78 14.39 0.81
CA SER A 206 -1.68 13.29 0.54
C SER A 206 -2.85 13.78 -0.30
N SER A 207 -2.94 13.29 -1.54
CA SER A 207 -4.06 13.56 -2.44
C SER A 207 -4.39 12.28 -3.18
N HIS A 208 -5.63 11.84 -3.06
CA HIS A 208 -6.14 10.62 -3.64
C HIS A 208 -7.42 10.90 -4.42
N THR A 209 -7.58 10.22 -5.55
CA THR A 209 -8.83 10.19 -6.28
C THR A 209 -9.47 8.83 -6.08
N ILE A 210 -10.73 8.83 -5.67
CA ILE A 210 -11.59 7.66 -5.50
C ILE A 210 -12.67 7.75 -6.59
N ALA A 211 -12.82 6.69 -7.36
CA ALA A 211 -13.83 6.63 -8.41
C ALA A 211 -14.27 5.18 -8.65
N ARG A 212 -15.46 5.02 -9.21
CA ARG A 212 -15.96 3.71 -9.63
C ARG A 212 -15.27 3.25 -10.92
N CYS A 213 -15.05 1.96 -11.03
CA CYS A 213 -14.40 1.34 -12.20
C CYS A 213 -15.30 1.33 -13.45
N ASP A 214 -16.61 1.44 -13.28
CA ASP A 214 -17.58 1.56 -14.37
C ASP A 214 -17.63 2.98 -14.99
N GLY A 215 -16.91 3.95 -14.39
CA GLY A 215 -16.92 5.35 -14.81
C GLY A 215 -18.23 6.07 -14.49
N GLN A 216 -19.15 5.44 -13.75
CA GLN A 216 -20.39 6.06 -13.30
C GLN A 216 -20.22 6.71 -11.94
N GLY A 217 -21.03 7.73 -11.66
CA GLY A 217 -21.03 8.45 -10.38
C GLY A 217 -19.94 9.51 -10.26
N PRO A 218 -19.95 10.27 -9.16
CA PRO A 218 -19.05 11.40 -8.97
C PRO A 218 -17.62 10.93 -8.75
N LYS A 219 -16.67 11.71 -9.27
CA LYS A 219 -15.26 11.50 -8.99
C LYS A 219 -14.93 12.22 -7.68
N VAL A 220 -14.49 11.45 -6.68
CA VAL A 220 -14.19 12.00 -5.36
C VAL A 220 -12.70 12.23 -5.22
N THR A 221 -12.30 13.43 -4.78
CA THR A 221 -10.92 13.77 -4.49
C THR A 221 -10.75 14.02 -3.00
N PHE A 222 -9.99 13.16 -2.34
CA PHE A 222 -9.60 13.27 -0.93
C PHE A 222 -8.21 13.88 -0.84
N THR A 223 -8.07 15.08 -0.26
CA THR A 223 -6.78 15.77 -0.27
C THR A 223 -6.55 16.67 0.94
N GLU A 224 -5.31 16.75 1.40
CA GLU A 224 -4.92 17.77 2.38
C GLU A 224 -5.08 19.20 1.83
N GLY A 225 -4.81 19.39 0.53
CA GLY A 225 -4.92 20.69 -0.13
C GLY A 225 -4.08 21.77 0.55
N SER A 226 -4.73 22.89 0.89
CA SER A 226 -4.10 24.01 1.60
C SER A 226 -3.68 23.66 3.04
N ASN A 227 -4.20 22.57 3.62
CA ASN A 227 -3.90 22.17 4.99
C ASN A 227 -2.57 21.39 5.10
N PHE A 228 -1.87 21.11 4.00
CA PHE A 228 -0.62 20.35 4.03
C PHE A 228 0.43 20.95 4.98
N LEU A 229 0.68 22.26 4.87
CA LEU A 229 1.65 22.93 5.75
C LEU A 229 1.15 22.98 7.20
N ALA A 230 -0.14 23.25 7.40
CA ALA A 230 -0.75 23.29 8.72
C ALA A 230 -0.68 21.93 9.43
N ASN A 231 -1.03 20.84 8.74
CA ASN A 231 -0.93 19.47 9.24
C ASN A 231 0.51 19.12 9.62
N ARG A 232 1.49 19.52 8.79
CA ARG A 232 2.90 19.29 9.09
C ARG A 232 3.36 20.06 10.33
N VAL A 233 2.95 21.32 10.47
CA VAL A 233 3.26 22.14 11.66
C VAL A 233 2.60 21.57 12.91
N ARG A 234 1.32 21.14 12.84
CA ARG A 234 0.61 20.45 13.93
C ARG A 234 1.34 19.19 14.38
N LYS A 235 1.81 18.38 13.43
CA LYS A 235 2.59 17.16 13.70
C LYS A 235 3.91 17.47 14.40
N VAL A 236 4.62 18.52 13.99
CA VAL A 236 5.88 18.94 14.62
C VAL A 236 5.65 19.50 16.03
N MET A 237 4.56 20.23 16.26
CA MET A 237 4.20 20.78 17.57
C MET A 237 3.50 19.78 18.50
N GLY A 238 3.24 18.55 18.05
CA GLY A 238 2.59 17.52 18.86
C GLY A 238 1.13 17.85 19.24
N MET A 239 0.40 18.55 18.38
CA MET A 239 -1.01 18.89 18.64
C MET A 239 -1.91 17.65 18.56
N ASN A 240 -2.96 17.59 19.38
CA ASN A 240 -3.88 16.44 19.45
C ASN A 240 -4.73 16.22 18.19
N GLN A 241 -4.95 17.27 17.39
CA GLN A 241 -5.56 17.15 16.07
C GLN A 241 -4.51 16.73 15.05
N GLY A 242 -4.67 15.54 14.48
CA GLY A 242 -3.67 14.92 13.61
C GLY A 242 -3.60 15.63 12.26
N MET A 243 -4.61 15.43 11.42
CA MET A 243 -4.62 15.91 10.05
C MET A 243 -6.03 16.32 9.61
N THR A 244 -6.13 17.41 8.87
CA THR A 244 -7.38 17.84 8.23
C THR A 244 -7.30 17.62 6.73
N PHE A 245 -8.30 16.96 6.17
CA PHE A 245 -8.44 16.66 4.74
C PHE A 245 -9.73 17.25 4.20
N LYS A 246 -9.68 17.69 2.94
CA LYS A 246 -10.82 18.19 2.17
C LYS A 246 -11.28 17.13 1.20
N ILE A 247 -12.60 16.98 1.07
CA ILE A 247 -13.25 16.03 0.17
C ILE A 247 -14.01 16.81 -0.88
N PHE A 248 -13.59 16.64 -2.14
CA PHE A 248 -14.24 17.24 -3.29
C PHE A 248 -15.03 16.18 -4.05
N MET A 249 -16.28 16.44 -4.41
CA MET A 249 -17.06 15.64 -5.37
C MET A 249 -17.23 16.47 -6.63
N ASP A 250 -16.74 15.97 -7.77
CA ASP A 250 -16.78 16.68 -9.06
C ASP A 250 -16.29 18.13 -8.94
N ASP A 251 -15.14 18.30 -8.29
CA ASP A 251 -14.46 19.58 -8.02
C ASP A 251 -15.18 20.55 -7.05
N LYS A 252 -16.35 20.19 -6.51
CA LYS A 252 -17.02 20.94 -5.43
C LYS A 252 -16.57 20.42 -4.06
N LEU A 253 -16.17 21.30 -3.15
CA LEU A 253 -15.90 20.95 -1.75
C LEU A 253 -17.23 20.57 -1.08
N VAL A 254 -17.31 19.36 -0.53
CA VAL A 254 -18.55 18.85 0.08
C VAL A 254 -18.38 18.51 1.56
N ALA A 255 -17.20 18.04 1.95
CA ALA A 255 -16.94 17.59 3.31
C ALA A 255 -15.48 17.77 3.70
N VAL A 256 -15.24 17.79 5.00
CA VAL A 256 -13.93 17.83 5.64
C VAL A 256 -13.78 16.60 6.52
N ALA A 257 -12.66 15.90 6.39
CA ALA A 257 -12.31 14.78 7.26
C ALA A 257 -11.22 15.22 8.24
N GLU A 258 -11.46 14.98 9.52
CA GLU A 258 -10.58 15.34 10.64
C GLU A 258 -10.06 14.07 11.31
N GLU A 259 -8.75 13.86 11.25
CA GLU A 259 -8.07 12.78 11.94
C GLU A 259 -7.75 13.18 13.37
N THR A 260 -8.09 12.30 14.31
CA THR A 260 -7.70 12.42 15.71
C THR A 260 -6.73 11.30 16.04
N SER A 261 -5.55 11.68 16.56
CA SER A 261 -4.47 10.75 16.90
C SER A 261 -4.25 10.62 18.41
N HIS A 262 -4.94 11.41 19.24
CA HIS A 262 -4.81 11.35 20.68
C HIS A 262 -5.88 10.43 21.28
N GLY A 263 -5.45 9.33 21.91
CA GLY A 263 -6.34 8.29 22.43
C GLY A 263 -6.52 7.17 21.41
N PHE A 264 -7.60 7.22 20.63
CA PHE A 264 -7.92 6.22 19.61
C PHE A 264 -7.77 6.84 18.21
N GLU A 265 -7.07 6.15 17.31
CA GLU A 265 -7.01 6.59 15.92
C GLU A 265 -8.42 6.60 15.33
N SER A 266 -8.84 7.77 14.89
CA SER A 266 -10.17 7.97 14.35
C SER A 266 -10.19 9.05 13.29
N LEU A 267 -11.21 8.99 12.44
CA LEU A 267 -11.49 9.92 11.36
C LEU A 267 -12.95 10.34 11.46
N THR A 268 -13.21 11.63 11.59
CA THR A 268 -14.57 12.18 11.61
C THR A 268 -14.81 12.97 10.33
N PHE A 269 -15.96 12.77 9.70
CA PHE A 269 -16.34 13.46 8.47
C PHE A 269 -17.43 14.46 8.79
N ARG A 270 -17.21 15.72 8.43
CA ARG A 270 -18.17 16.80 8.60
C ARG A 270 -18.54 17.37 7.25
N GLU A 271 -19.82 17.64 7.03
CA GLU A 271 -20.28 18.40 5.87
C GLU A 271 -19.71 19.83 5.93
N GLU A 272 -19.26 20.38 4.80
CA GLU A 272 -18.66 21.72 4.74
C GLU A 272 -19.69 22.81 5.07
N ASP A 273 -20.90 22.71 4.51
CA ASP A 273 -21.92 23.76 4.61
C ASP A 273 -22.60 23.78 6.00
N SER A 274 -22.90 22.61 6.57
CA SER A 274 -23.64 22.50 7.84
C SER A 274 -22.75 22.24 9.06
N GLY A 275 -21.53 21.73 8.86
CA GLY A 275 -20.66 21.25 9.94
C GLY A 275 -21.16 19.98 10.64
N ARG A 276 -22.26 19.38 10.17
CA ARG A 276 -22.85 18.16 10.72
C ARG A 276 -21.91 16.98 10.47
N SER A 277 -21.79 16.09 11.47
CA SER A 277 -21.07 14.83 11.29
C SER A 277 -21.86 13.91 10.38
N GLU A 278 -21.21 13.37 9.34
CA GLU A 278 -21.84 12.55 8.29
C GLU A 278 -21.42 11.09 8.37
N SER A 279 -20.17 10.86 8.74
CA SER A 279 -19.60 9.54 8.95
C SER A 279 -18.47 9.63 9.96
N SER A 280 -18.08 8.50 10.52
CA SER A 280 -16.90 8.40 11.37
C SER A 280 -16.27 7.02 11.23
N SER A 281 -14.98 6.94 11.49
CA SER A 281 -14.30 5.66 11.65
C SER A 281 -13.36 5.69 12.84
N VAL A 282 -13.26 4.57 13.55
CA VAL A 282 -12.43 4.42 14.74
C VAL A 282 -11.74 3.07 14.74
N LEU A 283 -10.47 3.04 15.12
CA LEU A 283 -9.76 1.82 15.41
C LEU A 283 -10.31 1.23 16.71
N LYS A 284 -11.06 0.13 16.62
CA LYS A 284 -11.66 -0.54 17.77
C LYS A 284 -10.65 -1.40 18.52
N GLU A 285 -9.89 -2.19 17.76
CA GLU A 285 -8.96 -3.17 18.33
C GLU A 285 -7.76 -3.36 17.40
N ARG A 286 -6.56 -3.40 17.98
CA ARG A 286 -5.34 -3.80 17.30
C ARG A 286 -5.08 -5.28 17.52
N HIS A 287 -4.56 -5.96 16.51
CA HIS A 287 -4.24 -7.39 16.62
C HIS A 287 -5.45 -8.27 16.99
N PHE A 288 -6.64 -7.93 16.50
CA PHE A 288 -7.80 -8.81 16.46
C PHE A 288 -7.41 -10.16 15.84
N HIS A 289 -7.66 -11.26 16.56
CA HIS A 289 -7.15 -12.60 16.24
C HIS A 289 -5.60 -12.68 16.02
N GLY A 290 -4.84 -11.83 16.71
CA GLY A 290 -3.38 -11.84 16.76
C GLY A 290 -2.66 -11.10 15.62
N LEU A 291 -3.33 -10.87 14.48
CA LEU A 291 -2.68 -10.31 13.28
C LEU A 291 -3.46 -9.20 12.57
N TYR A 292 -4.76 -9.04 12.84
CA TYR A 292 -5.61 -8.11 12.09
C TYR A 292 -5.92 -6.85 12.90
N ASP A 293 -6.09 -5.72 12.24
CA ASP A 293 -6.60 -4.52 12.89
C ASP A 293 -8.08 -4.34 12.54
N LEU A 294 -8.90 -4.08 13.55
CA LEU A 294 -10.34 -3.94 13.40
C LEU A 294 -10.74 -2.47 13.43
N TRP A 295 -11.15 -1.97 12.27
CA TRP A 295 -11.67 -0.61 12.10
C TRP A 295 -13.18 -0.63 12.01
N LEU A 296 -13.85 0.18 12.83
CA LEU A 296 -15.28 0.44 12.70
C LEU A 296 -15.49 1.65 11.80
N VAL A 297 -16.40 1.54 10.84
CA VAL A 297 -16.81 2.65 9.97
C VAL A 297 -18.31 2.80 10.10
N LYS A 298 -18.75 3.96 10.59
CA LYS A 298 -20.16 4.35 10.69
C LYS A 298 -20.46 5.38 9.59
N ASN A 299 -21.50 5.12 8.80
CA ASN A 299 -22.04 6.07 7.84
C ASN A 299 -23.48 6.39 8.24
N ASP A 300 -23.85 7.66 8.25
CA ASP A 300 -25.24 8.05 8.49
C ASP A 300 -26.08 7.82 7.22
N GLU A 301 -27.33 7.39 7.38
CA GLU A 301 -28.21 7.08 6.24
C GLU A 301 -28.49 8.30 5.35
N LYS A 302 -28.42 9.50 5.93
CA LYS A 302 -28.62 10.78 5.25
C LYS A 302 -27.31 11.40 4.78
N SER A 303 -26.26 10.59 4.62
CA SER A 303 -24.95 11.08 4.24
C SER A 303 -24.90 11.58 2.80
N ILE A 304 -24.32 12.78 2.62
CA ILE A 304 -23.99 13.30 1.28
C ILE A 304 -22.87 12.50 0.62
N LEU A 305 -22.05 11.80 1.42
CA LEU A 305 -20.93 11.01 0.94
C LEU A 305 -21.37 9.58 0.68
N PRO A 306 -21.03 9.00 -0.50
CA PRO A 306 -21.23 7.58 -0.72
C PRO A 306 -20.44 6.73 0.29
N ASN A 307 -21.04 5.65 0.81
CA ASN A 307 -20.43 4.76 1.82
C ASN A 307 -19.02 4.26 1.46
N TYR A 308 -18.75 4.05 0.17
CA TYR A 308 -17.43 3.59 -0.28
C TYR A 308 -16.33 4.65 -0.07
N VAL A 309 -16.69 5.95 0.00
CA VAL A 309 -15.74 7.04 0.23
C VAL A 309 -15.21 6.96 1.65
N ALA A 310 -16.09 6.89 2.65
CA ALA A 310 -15.69 6.77 4.05
C ALA A 310 -14.79 5.54 4.26
N SER A 311 -15.22 4.38 3.76
CA SER A 311 -14.42 3.14 3.79
C SER A 311 -13.04 3.29 3.14
N ALA A 312 -12.96 3.88 1.95
CA ALA A 312 -11.70 4.10 1.24
C ALA A 312 -10.77 5.07 1.99
N THR A 313 -11.31 6.13 2.59
CA THR A 313 -10.50 7.08 3.36
C THR A 313 -10.02 6.50 4.69
N THR A 314 -10.84 5.67 5.36
CA THR A 314 -10.41 4.92 6.54
C THR A 314 -9.27 3.97 6.20
N LEU A 315 -9.29 3.34 5.01
CA LEU A 315 -8.19 2.48 4.55
C LEU A 315 -6.84 3.22 4.52
N LEU A 316 -6.82 4.47 4.07
CA LEU A 316 -5.60 5.28 4.05
C LEU A 316 -5.06 5.51 5.46
N LEU A 317 -5.95 5.81 6.41
CA LEU A 317 -5.60 5.97 7.82
C LEU A 317 -5.09 4.65 8.41
N ALA A 318 -5.74 3.53 8.12
CA ALA A 318 -5.33 2.20 8.59
C ALA A 318 -3.90 1.86 8.15
N PHE A 319 -3.57 2.09 6.87
CA PHE A 319 -2.20 1.90 6.39
C PHE A 319 -1.21 2.89 7.01
N HIS A 320 -1.63 4.13 7.27
CA HIS A 320 -0.79 5.11 7.95
C HIS A 320 -0.43 4.64 9.37
N THR A 321 -1.41 4.13 10.14
CA THR A 321 -1.21 3.58 11.48
C THR A 321 -0.27 2.35 11.47
N ILE A 322 -0.49 1.40 10.56
CA ILE A 322 0.37 0.21 10.42
C ILE A 322 1.82 0.61 10.13
N ASN A 323 2.04 1.56 9.22
CA ASN A 323 3.38 2.01 8.88
C ASN A 323 4.04 2.76 10.04
N HIS A 324 3.27 3.55 10.81
CA HIS A 324 3.78 4.26 11.97
C HIS A 324 4.29 3.29 13.04
N ASP A 325 3.52 2.25 13.34
CA ASP A 325 3.90 1.18 14.27
C ASP A 325 5.16 0.41 13.83
N ALA A 326 5.26 0.12 12.53
CA ALA A 326 6.45 -0.55 11.98
C ALA A 326 7.72 0.31 12.18
N THR A 327 7.60 1.63 11.99
CA THR A 327 8.74 2.54 12.20
C THR A 327 9.11 2.74 13.66
N SER A 328 8.13 2.79 14.58
CA SER A 328 8.41 2.98 16.01
C SER A 328 9.03 1.71 16.63
N LYS A 329 8.54 0.53 16.28
CA LYS A 329 9.10 -0.75 16.75
C LYS A 329 10.52 -0.99 16.23
N GLY A 330 10.79 -0.64 14.96
CA GLY A 330 12.13 -0.76 14.37
C GLY A 330 13.15 0.22 14.93
N ALA A 331 12.71 1.38 15.44
CA ALA A 331 13.59 2.33 16.11
C ALA A 331 13.98 1.88 17.53
N ALA A 332 13.06 1.20 18.23
CA ALA A 332 13.32 0.72 19.60
C ALA A 332 14.21 -0.53 19.66
N SER A 333 14.26 -1.36 18.61
CA SER A 333 15.05 -2.61 18.63
C SER A 333 16.55 -2.42 18.33
N ASN A 334 17.04 -1.19 18.25
CA ASN A 334 18.47 -0.87 18.17
C ASN A 334 19.03 -0.33 19.49
N GLU A 335 18.34 -0.53 20.61
CA GLU A 335 19.06 -0.68 21.88
C GLU A 335 20.00 -1.87 21.70
N SER A 336 21.30 -1.56 21.65
CA SER A 336 22.35 -2.59 21.67
C SER A 336 22.02 -3.53 22.83
N PRO A 337 21.99 -4.86 22.64
CA PRO A 337 21.75 -5.77 23.76
C PRO A 337 22.72 -5.34 24.85
N ASN A 338 22.17 -4.96 26.01
CA ASN A 338 22.96 -4.50 27.14
C ASN A 338 23.71 -5.74 27.64
N PHE A 339 24.82 -6.06 26.99
CA PHE A 339 25.68 -7.22 27.26
C PHE A 339 26.34 -7.11 28.66
N LEU A 340 26.14 -5.97 29.33
CA LEU A 340 26.56 -5.70 30.70
C LEU A 340 25.38 -5.58 31.67
N GLU A 341 24.19 -6.08 31.32
CA GLU A 341 23.16 -6.30 32.34
C GLU A 341 23.72 -7.31 33.35
N LYS A 342 24.02 -6.78 34.53
CA LYS A 342 24.69 -7.45 35.64
C LYS A 342 23.95 -8.78 35.89
N PRO A 343 24.64 -9.93 36.01
CA PRO A 343 23.98 -11.20 36.27
C PRO A 343 23.04 -11.03 37.48
N PRO A 344 21.82 -11.60 37.42
CA PRO A 344 20.87 -11.51 38.52
C PRO A 344 21.59 -11.94 39.80
N PRO A 345 21.42 -11.21 40.93
CA PRO A 345 22.07 -11.57 42.17
C PRO A 345 21.72 -13.03 42.46
N THR A 346 22.76 -13.87 42.51
CA THR A 346 22.66 -15.27 42.85
C THR A 346 21.83 -15.38 44.12
N LEU A 347 20.59 -15.88 43.99
CA LEU A 347 19.75 -16.20 45.13
C LEU A 347 20.53 -17.22 45.96
N ALA A 348 21.03 -16.75 47.10
CA ALA A 348 21.66 -17.60 48.09
C ALA A 348 20.64 -18.66 48.48
N ALA A 349 20.96 -19.91 48.15
CA ALA A 349 20.23 -21.08 48.59
C ALA A 349 20.23 -21.11 50.12
N GLY A 350 19.06 -20.94 50.72
CA GLY A 350 18.88 -21.18 52.15
C GLY A 350 17.86 -20.27 52.81
N GLN A 351 16.58 -20.54 52.58
CA GLN A 351 15.49 -20.32 53.55
C GLN A 351 14.26 -21.07 53.00
N VAL A 352 14.13 -22.34 53.42
CA VAL A 352 13.27 -22.77 54.53
C VAL A 352 11.80 -22.68 54.12
N LEU A 353 11.28 -23.89 53.84
CA LEU A 353 9.88 -24.27 53.87
C LEU A 353 9.24 -23.73 55.15
N ASP A 354 8.09 -23.05 55.05
CA ASP A 354 6.92 -23.45 55.81
C ASP A 354 5.63 -22.77 55.31
N GLU A 355 4.58 -23.60 55.29
CA GLU A 355 3.15 -23.31 55.39
C GLU A 355 2.62 -21.97 54.88
N GLN A 356 1.85 -22.03 53.78
CA GLN A 356 0.47 -21.55 53.84
C GLN A 356 -0.43 -22.22 52.81
N GLN A 357 -1.25 -23.10 53.37
CA GLN A 357 -2.36 -23.84 52.80
C GLN A 357 -3.63 -22.96 52.83
N GLU A 358 -4.50 -23.16 51.84
CA GLU A 358 -5.92 -22.78 51.76
C GLU A 358 -6.32 -21.29 51.56
N SER A 359 -6.71 -20.96 50.32
CA SER A 359 -7.96 -20.22 50.03
C SER A 359 -8.16 -20.05 48.52
N SER A 360 -8.76 -21.05 47.87
CA SER A 360 -9.16 -20.98 46.46
C SER A 360 -10.58 -21.52 46.26
N SER A 361 -11.58 -20.72 46.64
CA SER A 361 -12.98 -20.98 46.24
C SER A 361 -13.90 -19.81 46.59
N SER A 362 -13.96 -18.75 45.77
CA SER A 362 -15.13 -17.83 45.72
C SER A 362 -15.17 -16.78 44.58
N VAL A 363 -14.58 -16.99 43.40
CA VAL A 363 -14.62 -15.96 42.31
C VAL A 363 -15.65 -16.23 41.21
N THR A 364 -16.31 -17.39 41.19
CA THR A 364 -17.28 -17.74 40.13
C THR A 364 -18.70 -17.16 40.37
N GLY A 365 -18.98 -16.58 41.54
CA GLY A 365 -20.32 -16.09 41.88
C GLY A 365 -20.66 -14.67 41.42
N GLN A 366 -19.66 -13.80 41.21
CA GLN A 366 -19.91 -12.39 40.86
C GLN A 366 -20.15 -12.15 39.37
N ALA A 367 -19.63 -13.00 38.48
CA ALA A 367 -19.86 -12.86 37.03
C ALA A 367 -21.33 -13.17 36.65
N THR A 368 -21.96 -14.13 37.32
CA THR A 368 -23.34 -14.54 37.02
C THR A 368 -24.38 -13.53 37.51
N ALA A 369 -24.12 -12.85 38.63
CA ALA A 369 -25.01 -11.82 39.17
C ALA A 369 -25.02 -10.55 38.31
N VAL A 370 -23.89 -10.18 37.69
CA VAL A 370 -23.80 -9.02 36.79
C VAL A 370 -24.50 -9.30 35.45
N ALA A 371 -24.42 -10.54 34.95
CA ALA A 371 -25.13 -10.94 33.73
C ALA A 371 -26.67 -10.92 33.91
N GLN A 372 -27.17 -11.41 35.05
CA GLN A 372 -28.61 -11.39 35.35
C GLN A 372 -29.16 -9.98 35.60
N ALA A 373 -28.38 -9.09 36.22
CA ALA A 373 -28.77 -7.69 36.40
C ALA A 373 -28.84 -6.92 35.07
N ALA A 374 -27.93 -7.22 34.12
CA ALA A 374 -27.97 -6.62 32.79
C ALA A 374 -29.18 -7.07 31.97
N GLU A 375 -29.56 -8.35 32.06
CA GLU A 375 -30.71 -8.89 31.33
C GLU A 375 -32.05 -8.33 31.84
N GLN A 376 -32.18 -8.15 33.17
CA GLN A 376 -33.37 -7.51 33.76
C GLN A 376 -33.46 -6.01 33.43
N ALA A 377 -32.33 -5.31 33.32
CA ALA A 377 -32.31 -3.91 32.91
C ALA A 377 -32.79 -3.73 31.46
N PHE A 378 -32.35 -4.61 30.54
CA PHE A 378 -32.78 -4.56 29.13
C PHE A 378 -34.26 -4.89 28.95
N ALA A 379 -34.81 -5.87 29.68
CA ALA A 379 -36.22 -6.19 29.63
C ALA A 379 -37.11 -5.00 30.08
N SER A 380 -36.69 -4.24 31.09
CA SER A 380 -37.44 -3.09 31.59
C SER A 380 -37.48 -1.88 30.62
N VAL A 381 -36.44 -1.71 29.80
CA VAL A 381 -36.37 -0.65 28.78
C VAL A 381 -37.25 -0.99 27.58
N ALA A 382 -37.24 -2.26 27.15
CA ALA A 382 -38.10 -2.73 26.06
C ALA A 382 -39.60 -2.59 26.40
N GLN A 383 -39.98 -2.86 27.65
CA GLN A 383 -41.37 -2.74 28.09
C GLN A 383 -41.84 -1.27 28.16
N LYS A 384 -40.98 -0.35 28.62
CA LYS A 384 -41.26 1.09 28.58
C LYS A 384 -41.42 1.65 27.16
N ALA A 385 -40.69 1.11 26.19
CA ALA A 385 -40.81 1.52 24.78
C ALA A 385 -42.14 1.02 24.15
N ALA A 386 -42.58 -0.19 24.51
CA ALA A 386 -43.86 -0.73 24.06
C ALA A 386 -45.07 0.04 24.64
N ASP A 387 -44.99 0.43 25.91
CA ASP A 387 -46.07 1.19 26.57
C ASP A 387 -46.15 2.65 26.09
N GLY A 388 -45.02 3.25 25.67
CA GLY A 388 -44.99 4.60 25.10
C GLY A 388 -45.58 4.70 23.68
N ALA A 389 -45.44 3.64 22.87
CA ALA A 389 -45.93 3.63 21.49
C ALA A 389 -47.46 3.51 21.36
N SER A 390 -48.15 3.07 22.43
CA SER A 390 -49.60 2.88 22.41
C SER A 390 -50.40 4.12 22.84
N ALA A 391 -49.74 5.17 23.35
CA ALA A 391 -50.39 6.37 23.87
C ALA A 391 -50.51 7.52 22.86
N GLU A 392 -49.82 7.46 21.71
CA GLU A 392 -49.67 8.61 20.79
C GLU A 392 -50.32 8.40 19.41
N ILE A 393 -51.23 7.44 19.26
CA ILE A 393 -52.03 7.24 18.04
C ILE A 393 -53.52 7.30 18.38
N ARG A 394 -53.99 8.45 18.89
CA ARG A 394 -55.43 8.72 18.97
C ARG A 394 -55.80 10.20 19.03
N GLU A 395 -55.27 11.01 18.12
CA GLU A 395 -55.92 12.30 17.84
C GLU A 395 -55.79 12.74 16.37
N GLU A 396 -56.96 13.08 15.82
CA GLU A 396 -57.24 13.87 14.61
C GLU A 396 -56.83 13.34 13.24
N LEU A 397 -57.72 12.51 12.66
CA LEU A 397 -57.87 12.36 11.22
C LEU A 397 -58.94 13.37 10.74
N PRO A 398 -58.59 14.49 10.08
CA PRO A 398 -59.61 15.37 9.49
C PRO A 398 -60.23 14.75 8.23
N ASP A 399 -61.57 14.74 8.23
CA ASP A 399 -62.45 14.24 7.17
C ASP A 399 -62.21 14.99 5.84
N ARG A 400 -61.57 14.30 4.89
CA ARG A 400 -61.25 14.81 3.55
C ARG A 400 -62.38 14.48 2.59
N ARG A 401 -63.53 15.14 2.76
CA ARG A 401 -64.57 15.24 1.72
C ARG A 401 -64.61 16.66 1.17
N GLN A 402 -64.66 16.73 -0.15
CA GLN A 402 -64.92 17.90 -1.01
C GLN A 402 -63.70 18.78 -1.32
N GLN A 403 -63.10 18.54 -2.49
CA GLN A 403 -62.71 19.65 -3.37
C GLN A 403 -63.26 19.42 -4.78
N PRO A 404 -63.66 20.49 -5.49
CA PRO A 404 -64.34 20.42 -6.77
C PRO A 404 -63.39 20.29 -7.95
N GLU A 405 -63.90 19.71 -9.03
CA GLU A 405 -63.29 19.68 -10.36
C GLU A 405 -62.95 21.10 -10.84
N GLU A 406 -61.67 21.35 -11.12
CA GLU A 406 -61.22 22.54 -11.84
C GLU A 406 -60.69 22.16 -13.22
N LYS A 407 -61.07 23.01 -14.18
CA LYS A 407 -61.20 22.76 -15.61
C LYS A 407 -59.85 22.57 -16.31
N LYS A 408 -59.81 21.61 -17.24
CA LYS A 408 -58.86 21.59 -18.35
C LYS A 408 -59.11 22.81 -19.23
N ALA A 409 -58.10 23.65 -19.39
CA ALA A 409 -58.00 24.62 -20.48
C ALA A 409 -56.97 24.09 -21.47
N ASP A 410 -57.42 23.91 -22.70
CA ASP A 410 -56.63 23.61 -23.87
C ASP A 410 -55.59 24.71 -24.11
N GLN A 411 -54.35 24.32 -24.40
CA GLN A 411 -53.34 25.25 -24.92
C GLN A 411 -52.93 24.78 -26.31
N GLU A 412 -53.40 25.54 -27.29
CA GLU A 412 -53.08 25.45 -28.72
C GLU A 412 -51.58 25.58 -28.97
N VAL A 413 -51.08 24.70 -29.83
CA VAL A 413 -49.75 24.78 -30.45
C VAL A 413 -49.84 25.80 -31.59
N GLY A 414 -49.44 27.03 -31.31
CA GLY A 414 -49.25 28.08 -32.30
C GLY A 414 -47.93 27.89 -33.05
N ALA A 415 -48.04 27.51 -34.33
CA ALA A 415 -46.95 27.61 -35.30
C ALA A 415 -46.62 29.08 -35.58
N VAL A 416 -45.35 29.47 -35.40
CA VAL A 416 -44.83 30.74 -35.92
C VAL A 416 -43.74 30.42 -36.93
N VAL A 417 -44.14 30.62 -38.18
CA VAL A 417 -43.31 30.85 -39.35
C VAL A 417 -42.58 32.18 -39.16
N THR A 418 -41.25 32.20 -39.29
CA THR A 418 -40.55 33.41 -39.73
C THR A 418 -39.44 33.06 -40.71
N GLU A 419 -39.79 33.29 -41.95
CA GLU A 419 -38.96 33.45 -43.14
C GLU A 419 -38.03 34.67 -42.95
N GLN A 420 -36.74 34.54 -43.23
CA GLN A 420 -35.92 35.69 -43.62
C GLN A 420 -34.75 35.23 -44.50
N ALA A 421 -34.92 35.48 -45.79
CA ALA A 421 -33.88 35.50 -46.80
C ALA A 421 -33.02 36.76 -46.65
N VAL A 422 -31.70 36.62 -46.82
CA VAL A 422 -30.82 37.72 -47.22
C VAL A 422 -29.86 37.18 -48.29
N ASP A 423 -30.20 37.50 -49.53
CA ASP A 423 -29.33 37.52 -50.70
C ASP A 423 -28.87 38.98 -50.89
N VAL A 424 -27.57 39.26 -50.86
CA VAL A 424 -26.96 40.39 -51.61
C VAL A 424 -25.51 40.00 -51.98
N ALA A 425 -25.31 39.70 -53.26
CA ALA A 425 -24.05 39.76 -54.02
C ALA A 425 -23.90 41.20 -54.61
N PRO A 426 -22.87 41.57 -55.41
CA PRO A 426 -21.84 40.80 -56.12
C PRO A 426 -20.40 40.97 -55.64
#